data_AF-A0AAE7P227-F1
#
_entry.id   AF-A0AAE7P227-F1
#
_cell.length_a   1.000
_cell.length_b   1.000
_cell.length_c   1.000
_cell.angle_alpha   90.00
_cell.angle_beta   90.00
_cell.angle_gamma   90.00
#
_symmetry.space_group_name_H-M   'P 1'
#
loop_
_entity.id
_entity.type
_entity.pdbx_description
1 polymer ?
#
loop_
_entity_poly.entity_id
_entity_poly.type
_entity_poly.pdbx_seq_one_letter_code
_entity_poly.pdbx_strand_id
1 'polypeptide(L)'
;MPERDFYKQESKKLHFYKTDNYIYNYPYSVSYLLSQFFLSEFKKDEAKFCKIYKQFLIECGTKSVEELMKKHFKKDTTKCEFWLIGIDEALKNLDEFKKVVTV
;
A
#
# COMPACT_ATOMS: atom_id res chain seq x y z
N MET A 1 -19.00 -18.10 1.42
CA MET A 1 -18.77 -18.35 2.87
C MET A 1 -20.05 -18.02 3.59
N PRO A 2 -20.61 -18.91 4.43
CA PRO A 2 -21.84 -18.62 5.16
C PRO A 2 -21.64 -17.43 6.11
N GLU A 3 -22.60 -16.51 6.15
CA GLU A 3 -22.55 -15.25 6.91
C GLU A 3 -22.17 -15.44 8.39
N ARG A 4 -22.61 -16.55 9.01
CA ARG A 4 -22.32 -16.89 10.41
C ARG A 4 -20.84 -17.14 10.69
N ASP A 5 -20.09 -17.63 9.71
CA ASP A 5 -18.66 -17.90 9.86
C ASP A 5 -17.82 -16.63 9.70
N PHE A 6 -18.34 -15.64 8.96
CA PHE A 6 -17.70 -14.35 8.77
C PHE A 6 -17.61 -13.58 10.09
N TYR A 7 -18.74 -13.39 10.77
CA TYR A 7 -18.75 -12.69 12.06
C TYR A 7 -17.94 -13.41 13.15
N LYS A 8 -17.87 -14.75 13.11
CA LYS A 8 -17.02 -15.53 14.02
C LYS A 8 -15.52 -15.33 13.78
N GLN A 9 -15.10 -15.09 12.55
CA GLN A 9 -13.69 -14.78 12.26
C GLN A 9 -13.36 -13.33 12.58
N GLU A 10 -14.19 -12.38 12.18
CA GLU A 10 -13.95 -10.96 12.39
C GLU A 10 -13.93 -10.58 13.88
N SER A 11 -14.83 -11.17 14.69
CA SER A 11 -14.85 -10.97 16.16
C SER A 11 -13.61 -11.48 16.89
N LYS A 12 -12.75 -12.29 16.26
CA LYS A 12 -11.46 -12.70 16.83
C LYS A 12 -10.34 -11.68 16.58
N LYS A 13 -10.53 -10.72 15.68
CA LYS A 13 -9.52 -9.70 15.37
C LYS A 13 -9.57 -8.60 16.43
N LEU A 14 -8.44 -8.36 17.10
CA LEU A 14 -8.31 -7.36 18.17
C LEU A 14 -8.77 -5.95 17.75
N HIS A 15 -8.63 -5.61 16.47
CA HIS A 15 -9.00 -4.31 15.93
C HIS A 15 -10.49 -4.00 15.96
N PHE A 16 -11.38 -5.00 15.95
CA PHE A 16 -12.83 -4.78 16.05
C PHE A 16 -13.27 -4.24 17.42
N TYR A 17 -12.43 -4.41 18.43
CA TYR A 17 -12.69 -3.90 19.78
C TYR A 17 -12.16 -2.47 20.00
N LYS A 18 -11.50 -1.88 18.98
CA LYS A 18 -11.10 -0.46 18.99
C LYS A 18 -12.25 0.39 18.48
N THR A 19 -13.07 0.89 19.41
CA THR A 19 -14.30 1.64 19.10
C THR A 19 -14.05 3.04 18.54
N ASP A 20 -12.81 3.51 18.54
CA ASP A 20 -12.38 4.81 18.04
C ASP A 20 -11.87 4.78 16.59
N ASN A 21 -11.70 3.58 15.99
CA ASN A 21 -11.11 3.40 14.66
C ASN A 21 -12.03 2.62 13.71
N TYR A 22 -13.04 3.31 13.18
CA TYR A 22 -14.08 2.73 12.31
C TYR A 22 -13.57 2.12 11.01
N ILE A 23 -12.40 2.55 10.49
CA ILE A 23 -11.83 2.05 9.22
C ILE A 23 -10.39 1.58 9.40
N TYR A 24 -10.15 0.74 10.41
CA TYR A 24 -8.79 0.28 10.76
C TYR A 24 -8.10 -0.55 9.66
N ASN A 25 -8.87 -1.18 8.77
CA ASN A 25 -8.33 -2.02 7.67
C ASN A 25 -7.75 -1.19 6.52
N TYR A 26 -8.27 0.02 6.30
CA TYR A 26 -7.94 0.83 5.13
C TYR A 26 -6.45 1.18 5.04
N PRO A 27 -5.77 1.59 6.14
CA PRO A 27 -4.33 1.82 6.12
C PRO A 27 -3.53 0.60 5.64
N TYR A 28 -3.93 -0.63 5.94
CA TYR A 28 -3.17 -1.81 5.52
C TYR A 28 -3.13 -1.97 4.00
N SER A 29 -4.29 -1.89 3.34
CA SER A 29 -4.36 -2.01 1.88
C SER A 29 -3.66 -0.83 1.19
N VAL A 30 -3.90 0.39 1.68
CA VAL A 30 -3.29 1.60 1.11
C VAL A 30 -1.78 1.59 1.28
N SER A 31 -1.28 1.31 2.48
CA SER A 31 0.15 1.26 2.75
C SER A 31 0.85 0.12 2.02
N TYR A 32 0.19 -1.03 1.85
CA TYR A 32 0.74 -2.12 1.06
C TYR A 32 0.94 -1.70 -0.40
N LEU A 33 -0.09 -1.17 -1.07
CA LEU A 33 0.01 -0.76 -2.47
C LEU A 33 0.99 0.40 -2.66
N LEU A 34 1.02 1.37 -1.75
CA LEU A 34 2.04 2.44 -1.74
C LEU A 34 3.45 1.89 -1.58
N SER A 35 3.65 0.88 -0.71
CA SER A 35 4.97 0.26 -0.52
C SER A 35 5.47 -0.41 -1.81
N GLN A 36 4.57 -1.05 -2.58
CA GLN A 36 4.91 -1.64 -3.88
C GLN A 36 5.28 -0.55 -4.89
N PHE A 37 4.51 0.55 -4.95
CA PHE A 37 4.87 1.70 -5.77
C PHE A 37 6.23 2.29 -5.40
N PHE A 38 6.51 2.51 -4.12
CA PHE A 38 7.79 3.03 -3.65
C PHE A 38 8.95 2.11 -3.98
N LEU A 39 8.77 0.80 -3.83
CA LEU A 39 9.77 -0.18 -4.25
C LEU A 39 10.03 -0.12 -5.77
N SER A 40 8.99 0.10 -6.57
CA SER A 40 9.14 0.26 -8.03
C SER A 40 9.95 1.51 -8.38
N GLU A 41 9.76 2.62 -7.66
CA GLU A 41 10.52 3.86 -7.88
C GLU A 41 11.97 3.70 -7.40
N PHE A 42 12.18 3.02 -6.26
CA PHE A 42 13.50 2.68 -5.74
C PHE A 42 14.30 1.85 -6.76
N LYS A 43 13.67 0.82 -7.36
CA LYS A 43 14.31 -0.04 -8.38
C LYS A 43 14.68 0.72 -9.66
N LYS A 44 14.00 1.83 -10.00
CA LYS A 44 14.30 2.64 -11.19
C LYS A 44 15.51 3.55 -10.99
N ASP A 45 15.57 4.22 -9.85
CA ASP A 45 16.65 5.16 -9.51
C ASP A 45 16.70 5.33 -7.99
N GLU A 46 17.54 4.52 -7.34
CA GLU A 46 17.68 4.49 -5.88
C GLU A 46 18.08 5.85 -5.30
N ALA A 47 19.10 6.50 -5.87
CA ALA A 47 19.63 7.75 -5.33
C ALA A 47 18.59 8.87 -5.39
N LYS A 48 17.87 8.98 -6.51
CA LYS A 48 16.78 9.94 -6.66
C LYS A 48 15.60 9.62 -5.75
N PHE A 49 15.20 8.34 -5.68
CA PHE A 49 14.11 7.91 -4.81
C PHE A 49 14.41 8.26 -3.36
N CYS A 50 15.57 7.89 -2.83
CA CYS A 50 15.94 8.15 -1.43
C CYS A 50 15.89 9.64 -1.08
N LYS A 51 16.33 10.52 -2.00
CA LYS A 51 16.23 11.98 -1.82
C LYS A 51 14.78 12.45 -1.75
N ILE A 52 13.92 11.96 -2.65
CA ILE A 52 12.49 12.32 -2.70
C ILE A 52 11.75 11.77 -1.48
N TYR A 53 11.97 10.50 -1.16
CA TYR A 53 11.29 9.79 -0.08
C TYR A 53 11.63 10.35 1.30
N LYS A 54 12.88 10.80 1.52
CA LYS A 54 13.25 11.51 2.75
C LYS A 54 12.39 12.77 2.96
N GLN A 55 12.18 13.56 1.91
CA GLN A 55 11.34 14.77 2.00
C GLN A 55 9.87 14.42 2.18
N PHE A 56 9.39 13.39 1.49
CA PHE A 56 8.04 12.84 1.68
C PHE A 56 7.79 12.48 3.16
N LEU A 57 8.71 11.77 3.80
CA LEU A 57 8.60 11.35 5.21
C LEU A 57 8.61 12.53 6.18
N ILE A 58 9.45 13.54 5.94
CA ILE A 58 9.51 14.75 6.78
C ILE A 58 8.17 15.49 6.79
N GLU A 59 7.44 15.46 5.67
CA GLU A 59 6.17 16.16 5.52
C GLU A 59 4.95 15.32 5.94
N CYS A 60 5.14 14.04 6.27
CA CYS A 60 4.08 13.20 6.82
C CYS A 60 3.48 13.80 8.09
N GLY A 61 2.16 13.61 8.28
CA GLY A 61 1.42 14.20 9.41
C GLY A 61 1.06 15.68 9.24
N THR A 62 1.60 16.37 8.23
CA THR A 62 1.24 17.77 7.93
C THR A 62 0.37 17.92 6.68
N LYS A 63 0.28 16.89 5.84
CA LYS A 63 -0.44 16.87 4.55
C LYS A 63 -1.14 15.54 4.35
N SER A 64 -2.18 15.55 3.51
CA SER A 64 -2.84 14.32 3.06
C SER A 64 -1.91 13.47 2.17
N VAL A 65 -2.26 12.19 2.01
CA VAL A 65 -1.49 11.29 1.14
C VAL A 65 -1.58 11.73 -0.33
N GLU A 66 -2.73 12.25 -0.75
CA GLU A 66 -2.96 12.82 -2.08
C GLU A 66 -1.99 13.97 -2.36
N GLU A 67 -1.87 14.91 -1.42
CA GLU A 67 -0.98 16.06 -1.55
C GLU A 67 0.49 15.65 -1.60
N LEU A 68 0.91 14.74 -0.71
CA LEU A 68 2.29 14.25 -0.66
C LEU A 68 2.67 13.51 -1.95
N MET A 69 1.80 12.62 -2.44
CA MET A 69 2.04 11.85 -3.66
C MET A 69 2.07 12.74 -4.90
N LYS A 70 1.17 13.72 -4.98
CA LYS A 70 1.16 14.71 -6.06
C LYS A 70 2.42 15.58 -6.05
N LYS A 71 2.84 16.05 -4.87
CA LYS A 71 4.03 16.91 -4.71
C LYS A 71 5.33 16.20 -5.03
N HIS A 72 5.55 15.02 -4.46
CA HIS A 72 6.85 14.34 -4.49
C HIS A 72 7.01 13.41 -5.70
N PHE A 73 5.92 12.77 -6.13
CA PHE A 73 5.96 11.74 -7.18
C PHE A 73 5.15 12.12 -8.43
N LYS A 74 4.46 13.27 -8.43
CA LYS A 74 3.58 13.71 -9.53
C LYS A 74 2.51 12.66 -9.88
N LYS A 75 1.99 11.97 -8.85
CA LYS A 75 0.95 10.95 -8.98
C LYS A 75 -0.35 11.42 -8.33
N ASP A 76 -1.47 11.01 -8.91
CA ASP A 76 -2.81 11.27 -8.39
C ASP A 76 -3.37 9.98 -7.80
N THR A 77 -3.47 9.92 -6.47
CA THR A 77 -3.98 8.75 -5.74
C THR A 77 -5.49 8.61 -5.79
N THR A 78 -6.21 9.61 -6.31
CA THR A 78 -7.66 9.53 -6.52
C THR A 78 -8.03 8.70 -7.76
N LYS A 79 -7.02 8.33 -8.57
CA LYS A 79 -7.16 7.60 -9.82
C LYS A 79 -6.87 6.12 -9.63
N CYS A 80 -7.73 5.26 -10.16
CA CYS A 80 -7.59 3.81 -10.08
C CYS A 80 -6.27 3.35 -10.71
N GLU A 81 -5.87 4.01 -11.79
CA GLU A 81 -4.66 3.79 -12.57
C GLU A 81 -3.40 3.87 -11.70
N PHE A 82 -3.39 4.73 -10.67
CA PHE A 82 -2.26 4.78 -9.73
C PHE A 82 -2.13 3.49 -8.94
N TRP A 83 -3.24 2.96 -8.42
CA TRP A 83 -3.26 1.77 -7.57
C TRP A 83 -2.95 0.49 -8.36
N LEU A 84 -3.31 0.45 -9.65
CA LEU A 84 -2.94 -0.64 -10.55
C LEU A 84 -1.41 -0.83 -10.62
N ILE A 85 -0.61 0.23 -10.50
CA ILE A 85 0.86 0.13 -10.48
C ILE A 85 1.32 -0.76 -9.32
N GLY A 86 0.75 -0.58 -8.13
CA GLY A 86 1.10 -1.40 -6.96
C GLY A 86 0.68 -2.86 -7.09
N ILE A 87 -0.46 -3.10 -7.76
CA ILE A 87 -0.96 -4.45 -8.05
C ILE A 87 -0.04 -5.15 -9.06
N ASP A 88 0.35 -4.45 -10.14
CA ASP A 88 1.23 -5.00 -11.16
C ASP A 88 2.60 -5.41 -10.57
N GLU A 89 3.14 -4.62 -9.64
CA GLU A 89 4.37 -4.98 -8.92
C GLU A 89 4.21 -6.20 -8.03
N ALA A 90 3.07 -6.33 -7.33
CA ALA A 90 2.79 -7.52 -6.53
C ALA A 90 2.66 -8.78 -7.41
N LEU A 91 2.05 -8.66 -8.58
CA LEU A 91 1.92 -9.76 -9.55
C LEU A 91 3.28 -10.20 -10.10
N LYS A 92 4.21 -9.27 -10.33
CA LYS A 92 5.60 -9.63 -10.72
C LYS A 92 6.27 -10.51 -9.68
N ASN A 93 6.14 -10.18 -8.39
CA ASN A 93 6.70 -11.00 -7.31
C ASN A 93 6.08 -12.41 -7.29
N LEU A 94 4.77 -12.52 -7.56
CA LEU A 94 4.09 -13.82 -7.69
C LEU A 94 4.63 -14.62 -8.88
N ASP A 95 4.86 -13.99 -10.02
CA ASP A 95 5.40 -14.66 -11.20
C ASP A 95 6.87 -15.09 -11.01
N GLU A 96 7.67 -14.32 -10.27
CA GLU A 96 9.01 -14.74 -9.83
C GLU A 96 8.93 -15.96 -8.90
N PHE A 97 8.01 -15.96 -7.94
CA PHE A 97 7.82 -17.08 -7.05
C PHE A 97 7.41 -18.37 -7.79
N LYS A 98 6.53 -18.28 -8.79
CA LYS A 98 6.12 -19.45 -9.60
C LYS A 98 7.30 -20.11 -10.31
N LYS A 99 8.30 -19.34 -10.75
CA LYS A 99 9.49 -19.89 -11.44
C LYS A 99 10.34 -20.79 -10.55
N VAL A 100 10.34 -20.55 -9.23
CA VAL A 100 11.13 -21.34 -8.27
C VAL A 100 10.36 -22.50 -7.64
N VAL A 101 9.02 -22.47 -7.68
CA VAL A 101 8.17 -23.53 -7.12
C VAL A 101 7.71 -24.56 -8.16
N THR A 102 7.74 -24.21 -9.44
CA THR A 102 7.45 -25.17 -10.51
C THR A 102 8.64 -26.14 -10.65
N VAL A 103 8.53 -27.29 -10.00
CA VAL A 103 9.36 -28.49 -10.20
C VAL A 103 8.71 -29.35 -11.29
#